data_AF-A0A210QEK5-F1
#
_entry.id   AF-A0A210QEK5-F1
#
_cell.length_a   1.000
_cell.length_b   1.000
_cell.length_c   1.000
_cell.angle_alpha   90.00
_cell.angle_beta   90.00
_cell.angle_gamma   90.00
#
_symmetry.space_group_name_H-M   'P 1'
#
loop_
_entity.id
_entity.type
_entity.pdbx_description
1 polymer ?
#
loop_
_entity_poly.entity_id
_entity_poly.type
_entity_poly.pdbx_seq_one_letter_code
_entity_poly.pdbx_strand_id
1 'polypeptide(L)'
;MKETQEENTSTTERVFQDRQYQVDAAIVRIMKTRKTLTHNLLISELYNQLKFPVKPADLKKRIESLIDRDYMERDKDNPNQYHYVA
;
A
#
# COMPACT_ATOMS: atom_id res chain seq x y z
N MET A 1 9.83 -33.85 -9.83
CA MET A 1 9.87 -33.56 -8.38
C MET A 1 8.55 -32.86 -8.07
N LYS A 2 7.66 -33.48 -7.29
CA LYS A 2 6.36 -32.90 -6.94
C LYS A 2 6.57 -32.14 -5.64
N GLU A 3 6.52 -30.81 -5.69
CA GLU A 3 6.52 -29.97 -4.48
C GLU A 3 5.40 -30.43 -3.53
N THR A 4 5.75 -30.53 -2.25
CA THR A 4 4.84 -30.98 -1.20
C THR A 4 3.85 -29.85 -0.87
N GLN A 5 2.61 -30.16 -0.50
CA GLN A 5 1.55 -29.15 -0.24
C GLN A 5 1.96 -28.05 0.77
N GLU A 6 2.86 -28.37 1.71
CA GLU A 6 3.39 -27.42 2.70
C GLU A 6 4.35 -26.39 2.09
N GLU A 7 5.19 -26.76 1.11
CA GLU A 7 6.11 -25.83 0.44
C GLU A 7 5.35 -24.80 -0.39
N ASN A 8 4.29 -25.23 -1.08
CA ASN A 8 3.42 -24.34 -1.86
C ASN A 8 2.70 -23.30 -0.98
N THR A 9 2.26 -23.71 0.21
CA THR A 9 1.56 -22.82 1.14
C THR A 9 2.52 -21.77 1.72
N SER A 10 3.70 -22.20 2.18
CA SER A 10 4.72 -21.27 2.72
C SER A 10 5.25 -20.28 1.68
N THR A 11 5.38 -20.71 0.43
CA THR A 11 5.83 -19.84 -0.69
C THR A 11 4.77 -18.79 -1.00
N THR A 12 3.49 -19.15 -0.92
CA THR A 12 2.38 -18.23 -1.19
C THR A 12 2.28 -17.14 -0.12
N GLU A 13 2.51 -17.48 1.15
CA GLU A 13 2.51 -16.51 2.26
C GLU A 13 3.65 -15.49 2.14
N ARG A 14 4.86 -15.94 1.83
CA ARG A 14 6.01 -15.04 1.61
C ARG A 14 5.74 -14.06 0.47
N VAL A 15 5.20 -14.55 -0.64
CA VAL A 15 4.85 -13.72 -1.80
C VAL A 15 3.79 -12.67 -1.44
N PHE A 16 2.82 -13.03 -0.59
CA PHE A 16 1.81 -12.08 -0.13
C PHE A 16 2.43 -10.98 0.75
N GLN A 17 3.33 -11.34 1.66
CA GLN A 17 4.03 -10.39 2.52
C GLN A 17 4.92 -9.44 1.70
N ASP A 18 5.67 -9.95 0.71
CA ASP A 18 6.48 -9.14 -0.19
C ASP A 18 5.63 -8.13 -0.98
N ARG A 19 4.44 -8.55 -1.44
CA ARG A 19 3.51 -7.63 -2.11
C ARG A 19 3.01 -6.54 -1.18
N GLN A 20 2.75 -6.84 0.10
CA GLN A 20 2.37 -5.82 1.07
C GLN A 20 3.49 -4.79 1.27
N TYR A 21 4.74 -5.23 1.39
CA TYR A 21 5.88 -4.32 1.50
C TYR A 21 6.06 -3.47 0.24
N GLN A 22 5.84 -4.03 -0.95
CA GLN A 22 5.87 -3.27 -2.20
C GLN A 22 4.78 -2.19 -2.27
N VAL A 23 3.57 -2.50 -1.79
CA VAL A 23 2.47 -1.53 -1.69
C VAL A 23 2.84 -0.40 -0.73
N ASP A 24 3.30 -0.72 0.48
CA ASP A 24 3.69 0.28 1.48
C ASP A 24 4.79 1.20 0.94
N ALA A 25 5.83 0.62 0.33
CA ALA A 25 6.93 1.38 -0.27
C ALA A 25 6.46 2.26 -1.44
N ALA A 26 5.51 1.80 -2.24
CA ALA A 26 4.93 2.60 -3.32
C ALA A 26 4.13 3.80 -2.77
N ILE A 27 3.30 3.58 -1.75
CA ILE A 27 2.52 4.65 -1.09
C ILE A 27 3.48 5.71 -0.53
N VAL A 28 4.49 5.30 0.24
CA VAL A 28 5.45 6.22 0.85
C VAL A 28 6.22 7.01 -0.22
N ARG A 29 6.66 6.37 -1.32
CA ARG A 29 7.35 7.08 -2.41
C ARG A 29 6.46 8.12 -3.07
N ILE A 30 5.23 7.77 -3.42
CA ILE A 30 4.26 8.69 -4.04
C ILE A 30 4.02 9.90 -3.12
N MET A 31 3.68 9.63 -1.86
CA MET A 31 3.34 10.66 -0.88
C MET A 31 4.53 11.54 -0.52
N LYS A 32 5.75 10.97 -0.42
CA LYS A 32 6.97 11.74 -0.19
C LYS A 32 7.25 12.77 -1.29
N THR A 33 6.96 12.43 -2.55
CA THR A 33 7.14 13.32 -3.70
C THR A 33 6.01 14.34 -3.83
N ARG A 34 4.75 13.93 -3.66
CA ARG A 34 3.58 14.80 -3.83
C ARG A 34 3.30 15.71 -2.64
N LYS A 35 3.74 15.31 -1.44
CA LYS A 35 3.48 15.92 -0.12
C LYS A 35 2.02 15.89 0.31
N THR A 36 1.10 16.19 -0.60
CA THR A 36 -0.34 16.19 -0.38
C THR A 36 -1.03 15.55 -1.57
N LEU A 37 -1.95 14.61 -1.34
CA LEU A 37 -2.66 13.93 -2.42
C LEU A 37 -4.04 13.47 -1.97
N THR A 38 -5.01 13.47 -2.89
CA THR A 38 -6.34 12.92 -2.61
C THR A 38 -6.34 11.40 -2.74
N HIS A 39 -7.29 10.74 -2.09
CA HIS A 39 -7.43 9.28 -2.10
C HIS A 39 -7.50 8.72 -3.53
N ASN A 40 -8.37 9.29 -4.38
CA ASN A 40 -8.54 8.81 -5.75
C ASN A 40 -7.24 8.93 -6.58
N LEU A 41 -6.50 10.03 -6.42
CA LEU A 41 -5.22 10.22 -7.12
C LEU A 41 -4.14 9.26 -6.60
N LEU A 42 -4.07 9.05 -5.29
CA LEU A 42 -3.15 8.09 -4.69
C LEU A 42 -3.41 6.67 -5.22
N ILE A 43 -4.67 6.25 -5.23
CA ILE A 43 -5.07 4.92 -5.75
C ILE A 43 -4.74 4.81 -7.24
N SER A 44 -4.99 5.85 -8.04
CA SER A 44 -4.63 5.85 -9.46
C SER A 44 -3.12 5.73 -9.67
N GLU A 45 -2.30 6.45 -8.91
CA GLU A 45 -0.83 6.34 -9.01
C GLU A 45 -0.33 4.96 -8.56
N LEU A 46 -0.96 4.36 -7.55
CA LEU A 46 -0.62 3.00 -7.10
C LEU A 46 -0.91 1.96 -8.17
N TYR A 47 -2.07 2.03 -8.83
CA TYR A 47 -2.39 1.11 -9.93
C TYR A 47 -1.42 1.26 -11.12
N ASN A 48 -0.88 2.45 -11.35
CA ASN A 48 0.13 2.67 -12.39
C ASN A 48 1.51 2.09 -12.01
N GLN A 49 1.87 2.05 -10.72
CA GLN A 49 3.16 1.52 -10.27
C GLN A 49 3.16 0.01 -10.02
N LEU A 50 2.05 -0.53 -9.52
CA LEU A 50 1.95 -1.93 -9.11
C LEU A 50 1.64 -2.81 -10.31
N LYS A 51 2.55 -3.73 -10.65
CA LYS A 51 2.41 -4.66 -11.77
C LYS A 51 1.61 -5.93 -11.45
N PHE A 52 0.89 -5.94 -10.33
CA PHE A 52 0.11 -7.08 -9.86
C PHE A 52 -1.27 -6.63 -9.38
N PRO A 53 -2.28 -7.51 -9.47
CA PRO A 53 -3.62 -7.17 -9.00
C PRO A 53 -3.64 -6.98 -7.48
N VAL A 54 -4.18 -5.86 -7.03
CA VAL A 54 -4.37 -5.54 -5.61
C VAL A 54 -5.85 -5.22 -5.35
N LYS A 55 -6.39 -5.79 -4.27
CA LYS A 55 -7.78 -5.52 -3.86
C LYS A 55 -7.87 -4.13 -3.22
N PRO A 56 -8.90 -3.33 -3.52
CA PRO A 56 -9.09 -2.01 -2.89
C PRO A 56 -9.10 -2.06 -1.36
N ALA A 57 -9.66 -3.12 -0.78
CA ALA A 57 -9.68 -3.32 0.67
C ALA A 57 -8.28 -3.43 1.29
N ASP A 58 -7.33 -4.05 0.57
CA ASP A 58 -5.95 -4.20 1.04
C ASP A 58 -5.21 -2.86 0.97
N LEU A 59 -5.39 -2.10 -0.12
CA LEU A 59 -4.85 -0.74 -0.24
C LEU A 59 -5.33 0.16 0.91
N LYS A 60 -6.63 0.14 1.22
CA LYS A 60 -7.20 0.91 2.32
C LYS A 60 -6.55 0.55 3.66
N LYS A 61 -6.42 -0.76 3.97
CA LYS A 61 -5.73 -1.24 5.17
C LYS A 61 -4.25 -0.83 5.25
N ARG A 62 -3.57 -0.71 4.10
CA ARG A 62 -2.17 -0.26 4.05
C ARG A 62 -2.04 1.23 4.28
N ILE A 63 -2.93 2.03 3.68
CA ILE A 63 -3.01 3.48 3.92
C ILE A 63 -3.29 3.77 5.40
N GLU A 64 -4.26 3.08 6.01
CA GLU A 64 -4.57 3.20 7.45
C GLU A 64 -3.36 2.84 8.32
N SER A 65 -2.71 1.70 8.03
CA SER A 65 -1.49 1.29 8.75
C SER A 65 -0.32 2.28 8.59
N LEU A 66 -0.24 3.03 7.49
CA LEU A 66 0.77 4.07 7.31
C LEU A 66 0.41 5.37 8.04
N ILE A 67 -0.88 5.65 8.24
CA ILE A 67 -1.33 6.74 9.10
C ILE A 67 -1.02 6.43 10.56
N ASP A 68 -1.35 5.22 11.03
CA ASP A 68 -1.09 4.77 12.41
C ASP A 68 0.42 4.72 12.76
N ARG A 69 1.29 4.66 11.74
CA ARG A 69 2.75 4.65 11.88
C ARG A 69 3.37 6.04 11.66
N ASP A 70 2.57 7.10 11.63
CA ASP A 70 3.00 8.48 11.45
C ASP A 70 3.81 8.72 10.15
N TYR A 71 3.49 7.99 9.07
CA TYR A 71 4.03 8.30 7.73
C TYR A 71 3.14 9.30 6.99
N MET A 72 1.84 9.28 7.30
CA MET A 72 0.84 10.13 6.66
C MET A 72 -0.20 10.57 7.69
N GLU A 73 -0.92 11.66 7.41
CA GLU A 73 -2.10 12.06 8.16
C GLU A 73 -3.24 12.41 7.21
N ARG A 74 -4.47 12.41 7.73
CA ARG A 74 -5.63 12.94 6.99
C ARG A 74 -5.72 14.44 7.21
N ASP A 75 -6.11 15.16 6.18
CA ASP A 75 -6.47 16.57 6.31
C ASP A 75 -7.62 16.73 7.33
N LYS A 76 -7.59 17.82 8.10
CA LYS A 76 -8.55 18.09 9.18
C LYS A 76 -9.95 18.42 8.65
N ASP A 77 -10.02 19.05 7.49
CA ASP A 77 -11.25 19.50 6.86
C ASP A 77 -11.74 18.50 5.79
N ASN A 78 -10.82 17.74 5.19
CA ASN A 78 -11.13 16.77 4.14
C ASN A 78 -10.52 15.37 4.37
N PRO A 79 -11.31 14.40 4.89
CA PRO A 79 -10.84 13.03 5.12
C PRO A 79 -10.36 12.27 3.86
N ASN A 80 -10.69 12.75 2.66
CA ASN A 80 -10.23 12.18 1.39
C ASN A 80 -8.88 12.74 0.92
N GLN A 81 -8.23 13.59 1.72
CA GLN A 81 -6.94 14.18 1.44
C GLN A 81 -5.93 13.71 2.48
N TYR A 82 -4.75 13.34 2.00
CA TYR A 82 -3.65 12.85 2.81
C TYR A 82 -2.46 13.81 2.72
N HIS A 83 -1.74 13.95 3.83
CA HIS A 83 -0.46 14.65 3.91
C HIS A 83 0.64 13.68 4.31
N TYR A 84 1.83 13.87 3.77
CA TYR A 84 3.04 13.14 4.18
C TYR A 84 3.69 13.85 5.38
N VAL A 85 4.00 13.10 6.44
CA VAL A 85 4.47 13.67 7.72
C VAL A 85 5.81 13.11 8.23
N ALA A 86 6.42 12.14 7.52
CA ALA A 86 7.72 11.56 7.86
C ALA A 86 8.93 12.23 7.15
#